data_AF-A0A2P4Q0G0-F1
#
_entry.id   AF-A0A2P4Q0G0-F1
#
_cell.length_a   1.000
_cell.length_b   1.000
_cell.length_c   1.000
_cell.angle_alpha   90.00
_cell.angle_beta   90.00
_cell.angle_gamma   90.00
#
_symmetry.space_group_name_H-M   'P 1'
#
loop_
_entity.id
_entity.type
_entity.pdbx_description
1 polymer ?
#
loop_
_entity_poly.entity_id
_entity_poly.type
_entity_poly.pdbx_seq_one_letter_code
_entity_poly.pdbx_strand_id
1 'polypeptide(L)'
;CFDILVKRGLSVHLMIDRDGTVYQSLDFTKRAWQAKGVNDHSIGIEINNQFYINQQDPKWPRKEVYSRDPRSGVPYKHLDFTELQKTRVVQVVEALCKVVPTIPRILPPKGKDGKIITRLLNENEIKGVVGHFHTSVEKIDPGDTLWPLLYNSFSKPSPKL
;
A
#
# COMPACT_ATOMS: atom_id res chain seq x y z
N CYS A 1 -10.32 -5.17 -9.43
CA CYS A 1 -9.68 -3.88 -9.08
C CYS A 1 -9.98 -2.82 -10.14
N PHE A 2 -9.49 -2.97 -11.38
CA PHE A 2 -9.63 -1.99 -12.46
C PHE A 2 -11.08 -1.53 -12.75
N ASP A 3 -12.03 -2.45 -12.92
CA ASP A 3 -13.43 -2.10 -13.21
C ASP A 3 -14.05 -1.15 -12.17
N ILE A 4 -13.69 -1.34 -10.89
CA ILE A 4 -14.18 -0.50 -9.80
C ILE A 4 -13.55 0.89 -9.86
N LEU A 5 -12.24 0.97 -10.17
CA LEU A 5 -11.57 2.26 -10.34
C LEU A 5 -12.21 3.06 -11.47
N VAL A 6 -12.38 2.45 -12.66
CA VAL A 6 -12.99 3.09 -13.83
C VAL A 6 -14.42 3.54 -13.54
N LYS A 7 -15.27 2.67 -12.96
CA LYS A 7 -16.66 3.01 -12.60
C LYS A 7 -16.76 4.19 -11.63
N ARG A 8 -15.74 4.40 -10.80
CA ARG A 8 -15.68 5.49 -9.82
C ARG A 8 -14.94 6.73 -10.33
N GLY A 9 -14.47 6.74 -11.58
CA GLY A 9 -13.65 7.82 -12.12
C GLY A 9 -12.29 7.96 -11.43
N LEU A 10 -11.75 6.86 -10.89
CA LEU A 10 -10.46 6.80 -10.21
C LEU A 10 -9.41 6.14 -11.11
N SER A 11 -8.14 6.33 -10.77
CA SER A 11 -7.02 5.73 -11.50
C SER A 11 -5.84 5.49 -10.58
N VAL A 12 -4.96 4.59 -10.99
CA VAL A 12 -3.73 4.21 -10.30
C VAL A 12 -2.65 3.92 -11.33
N HIS A 13 -1.38 3.99 -10.94
CA HIS A 13 -0.27 3.66 -11.83
C HIS A 13 -0.08 2.15 -11.94
N LEU A 14 0.00 1.48 -10.79
CA LEU A 14 0.25 0.06 -10.71
C LEU A 14 -0.88 -0.67 -10.00
N MET A 15 -1.18 -1.88 -10.46
CA MET A 15 -2.09 -2.82 -9.81
C MET A 15 -1.39 -4.17 -9.62
N ILE A 16 -1.61 -4.81 -8.47
CA ILE A 16 -1.13 -6.15 -8.18
C ILE A 16 -2.32 -7.09 -8.02
N ASP A 17 -2.40 -8.11 -8.87
CA ASP A 17 -3.54 -9.03 -8.90
C ASP A 17 -3.36 -10.24 -7.96
N ARG A 18 -4.36 -11.13 -7.93
CA ARG A 18 -4.45 -12.29 -7.02
C ARG A 18 -3.26 -13.25 -7.16
N ASP A 19 -2.80 -13.42 -8.39
CA ASP A 19 -1.67 -14.27 -8.81
C ASP A 19 -0.31 -13.54 -8.72
N GLY A 20 -0.31 -12.30 -8.23
CA GLY A 20 0.89 -11.47 -8.14
C GLY A 20 1.35 -10.86 -9.46
N THR A 21 0.55 -10.94 -10.53
CA THR A 21 0.79 -10.19 -11.76
C THR A 21 0.72 -8.70 -11.49
N VAL A 22 1.70 -7.95 -11.99
CA VAL A 22 1.77 -6.49 -11.88
C VAL A 22 1.34 -5.87 -13.19
N TYR A 23 0.32 -5.03 -13.15
CA TYR A 23 -0.18 -4.28 -14.29
C TYR A 23 0.18 -2.81 -14.13
N GLN A 24 0.64 -2.18 -15.20
CA GLN A 24 0.79 -0.72 -15.26
C GLN A 24 -0.33 -0.13 -16.12
N SER A 25 -1.21 0.65 -15.49
CA SER A 25 -2.36 1.29 -16.15
C SER A 25 -2.13 2.76 -16.50
N LEU A 26 -1.08 3.38 -15.96
CA LEU A 26 -0.74 4.77 -16.22
C LEU A 26 0.78 4.98 -16.19
N ASP A 27 1.27 5.86 -17.05
CA ASP A 27 2.66 6.33 -17.03
C ASP A 27 2.94 7.08 -15.72
N PHE A 28 4.10 6.83 -15.10
CA PHE A 28 4.52 7.46 -13.83
C PHE A 28 4.67 8.98 -13.90
N THR A 29 4.75 9.54 -15.11
CA THR A 29 4.79 11.00 -15.35
C THR A 29 3.40 11.64 -15.38
N LYS A 30 2.33 10.84 -15.35
CA LYS A 30 0.96 11.32 -15.41
C LYS A 30 0.30 11.23 -14.05
N ARG A 31 -0.61 12.18 -13.79
CA ARG A 31 -1.37 12.23 -12.55
C ARG A 31 -2.41 11.09 -12.50
N ALA A 32 -2.34 10.25 -11.47
CA ALA A 32 -3.41 9.33 -11.10
C ALA A 32 -4.36 9.94 -10.05
N TRP A 33 -5.56 9.37 -9.93
CA TRP A 33 -6.59 9.79 -8.97
C TRP A 33 -6.76 8.73 -7.88
N GLN A 34 -5.72 8.55 -7.06
CA GLN A 34 -5.59 7.45 -6.10
C GLN A 34 -5.70 7.90 -4.63
N ALA A 35 -5.11 9.05 -4.29
CA ALA A 35 -5.07 9.60 -2.94
C ALA A 35 -5.20 11.12 -2.97
N LYS A 36 -6.39 11.62 -2.59
CA LYS A 36 -6.68 13.06 -2.53
C LYS A 36 -5.62 13.78 -1.68
N GLY A 37 -5.08 14.87 -2.21
CA GLY A 37 -4.05 15.70 -1.55
C GLY A 37 -2.61 15.36 -1.96
N VAL A 38 -2.33 14.13 -2.43
CA VAL A 38 -0.97 13.72 -2.82
C VAL A 38 -0.86 13.19 -4.25
N ASN A 39 -1.95 13.22 -5.01
CA ASN A 39 -2.02 12.72 -6.39
C ASN A 39 -0.95 13.29 -7.33
N ASP A 40 -0.60 14.57 -7.16
CA ASP A 40 0.30 15.29 -8.07
C ASP A 40 1.78 14.94 -7.86
N HIS A 41 2.11 14.25 -6.76
CA HIS A 41 3.48 13.94 -6.34
C HIS A 41 3.65 12.49 -5.87
N SER A 42 2.80 11.56 -6.33
CA SER A 42 2.86 10.15 -5.91
C SER A 42 2.60 9.16 -7.04
N ILE A 43 3.25 7.99 -6.92
CA ILE A 43 2.92 6.79 -7.70
C ILE A 43 2.07 5.88 -6.82
N GLY A 44 0.78 5.76 -7.15
CA GLY A 44 -0.12 4.81 -6.49
C GLY A 44 0.09 3.35 -6.91
N ILE A 45 -0.07 2.44 -5.95
CA ILE A 45 -0.11 0.98 -6.13
C ILE A 45 -1.40 0.46 -5.49
N GLU A 46 -2.27 -0.16 -6.28
CA GLU A 46 -3.48 -0.82 -5.81
C GLU A 46 -3.27 -2.34 -5.73
N ILE A 47 -3.75 -2.96 -4.67
CA ILE A 47 -3.57 -4.41 -4.46
C ILE A 47 -4.97 -5.04 -4.45
N ASN A 48 -5.21 -6.00 -5.36
CA ASN A 48 -6.49 -6.68 -5.43
C ASN A 48 -6.73 -7.49 -4.15
N ASN A 49 -7.57 -6.99 -3.25
CA ASN A 49 -7.92 -7.69 -2.02
C ASN A 49 -9.41 -7.53 -1.73
N GLN A 50 -10.08 -8.63 -1.41
CA GLN A 50 -11.42 -8.56 -0.84
C GLN A 50 -11.26 -8.17 0.61
N PHE A 51 -11.68 -6.97 1.00
CA PHE A 51 -11.46 -6.50 2.37
C PHE A 51 -12.40 -7.16 3.38
N TYR A 52 -13.70 -7.21 3.04
CA TYR A 52 -14.74 -7.66 3.95
C TYR A 52 -14.81 -9.18 4.05
N ILE A 53 -14.78 -9.69 5.28
CA ILE A 53 -14.82 -11.13 5.58
C ILE A 53 -16.09 -11.79 5.03
N ASN A 54 -17.23 -11.11 5.15
CA ASN A 54 -18.52 -11.60 4.64
C ASN A 54 -18.64 -11.57 3.10
N GLN A 55 -17.64 -11.04 2.40
CA GLN A 55 -17.58 -11.02 0.94
C GLN A 55 -16.46 -11.91 0.39
N GLN A 56 -15.85 -12.76 1.23
CA GLN A 56 -14.77 -13.65 0.80
C GLN A 56 -15.21 -14.53 -0.37
N ASP A 57 -14.38 -14.59 -1.41
CA ASP A 57 -14.52 -15.58 -2.47
C ASP A 57 -14.20 -16.97 -1.91
N PRO A 58 -15.15 -17.92 -1.89
CA PRO A 58 -14.92 -19.26 -1.32
C PRO A 58 -13.83 -20.04 -2.08
N LYS A 59 -13.51 -19.66 -3.33
CA LYS A 59 -12.43 -20.26 -4.12
C LYS A 59 -11.07 -19.60 -3.86
N TRP A 60 -11.03 -18.53 -3.07
CA TRP A 60 -9.82 -17.80 -2.77
C TRP A 60 -9.76 -17.39 -1.29
N PRO A 61 -9.60 -18.36 -0.39
CA PRO A 61 -9.57 -18.09 1.04
C PRO A 61 -8.37 -17.23 1.43
N ARG A 62 -8.61 -16.29 2.32
CA ARG A 62 -7.63 -15.35 2.85
C ARG A 62 -7.61 -15.45 4.37
N LYS A 63 -6.44 -15.24 4.97
CA LYS A 63 -6.30 -15.17 6.43
C LYS A 63 -7.07 -13.95 6.94
N GLU A 64 -7.85 -14.14 8.00
CA GLU A 64 -8.44 -13.02 8.74
C GLU A 64 -7.40 -12.44 9.71
N VAL A 65 -7.23 -11.12 9.69
CA VAL A 65 -6.26 -10.38 10.50
C VAL A 65 -6.90 -9.15 11.13
N TYR A 66 -6.21 -8.57 12.10
CA TYR A 66 -6.57 -7.29 12.70
C TYR A 66 -5.55 -6.23 12.30
N SER A 67 -6.03 -5.07 11.88
CA SER A 67 -5.21 -3.86 11.66
C SER A 67 -5.73 -2.72 12.52
N ARG A 68 -4.87 -1.78 12.86
CA ARG A 68 -5.23 -0.58 13.64
C ARG A 68 -5.92 0.45 12.75
N ASP A 69 -7.05 0.97 13.22
CA ASP A 69 -7.75 2.11 12.60
C ASP A 69 -7.00 3.42 12.92
N PRO A 70 -6.57 4.21 11.93
CA PRO A 70 -5.88 5.48 12.16
C PRO A 70 -6.74 6.57 12.80
N ARG A 71 -8.08 6.46 12.71
CA ARG A 71 -9.02 7.43 13.26
C ARG A 71 -9.39 7.10 14.70
N SER A 72 -9.76 5.85 14.96
CA SER A 72 -10.27 5.43 16.27
C SER A 72 -9.22 4.76 17.16
N GLY A 73 -8.13 4.24 16.57
CA GLY A 73 -7.17 3.35 17.25
C GLY A 73 -7.72 1.95 17.54
N VAL A 74 -9.01 1.71 17.33
CA VAL A 74 -9.66 0.42 17.58
C VAL A 74 -9.28 -0.54 16.46
N PRO A 75 -8.76 -1.75 16.76
CA PRO A 75 -8.46 -2.72 15.73
C PRO A 75 -9.71 -3.18 14.99
N TYR A 76 -9.62 -3.30 13.67
CA TYR A 76 -10.68 -3.85 12.82
C TYR A 76 -10.23 -5.15 12.17
N LYS A 77 -11.18 -6.09 12.01
CA LYS A 77 -10.93 -7.40 11.41
C LYS A 77 -11.20 -7.36 9.91
N HIS A 78 -10.28 -7.90 9.11
CA HIS A 78 -10.40 -7.94 7.65
C HIS A 78 -9.62 -9.11 7.06
N LEU A 79 -9.80 -9.36 5.77
CA LEU A 79 -8.99 -10.34 5.04
C LEU A 79 -7.62 -9.74 4.68
N ASP A 80 -6.57 -10.52 4.89
CA ASP A 80 -5.17 -10.16 4.62
C ASP A 80 -4.82 -10.31 3.13
N PHE A 81 -3.73 -9.68 2.70
CA PHE A 81 -3.08 -9.92 1.40
C PHE A 81 -2.37 -11.28 1.37
N THR A 82 -2.29 -11.91 0.19
CA THR A 82 -1.54 -13.18 0.06
C THR A 82 -0.07 -12.94 0.32
N GLU A 83 0.69 -13.95 0.74
CA GLU A 83 2.14 -13.81 0.87
C GLU A 83 2.77 -13.45 -0.48
N LEU A 84 2.27 -14.04 -1.57
CA LEU A 84 2.69 -13.69 -2.93
C LEU A 84 2.45 -12.21 -3.25
N GLN A 85 1.28 -11.66 -2.91
CA GLN A 85 0.98 -10.24 -3.11
C GLN A 85 1.90 -9.35 -2.29
N LYS A 86 2.13 -9.68 -1.01
CA LYS A 86 3.05 -8.91 -0.16
C LYS A 86 4.49 -8.95 -0.69
N THR A 87 4.96 -10.10 -1.16
CA THR A 87 6.26 -10.24 -1.82
C THR A 87 6.35 -9.36 -3.07
N ARG A 88 5.31 -9.35 -3.92
CA ARG A 88 5.25 -8.51 -5.12
C ARG A 88 5.26 -7.03 -4.78
N VAL A 89 4.55 -6.61 -3.74
CA VAL A 89 4.59 -5.22 -3.26
C VAL A 89 6.01 -4.83 -2.88
N VAL A 90 6.72 -5.65 -2.09
CA VAL A 90 8.11 -5.37 -1.72
C VAL A 90 9.01 -5.24 -2.96
N GLN A 91 8.87 -6.14 -3.93
CA GLN A 91 9.66 -6.10 -5.17
C GLN A 91 9.38 -4.85 -6.01
N VAL A 92 8.10 -4.50 -6.18
CA VAL A 92 7.68 -3.30 -6.92
C VAL A 92 8.17 -2.04 -6.22
N VAL A 93 8.06 -1.97 -4.90
CA VAL A 93 8.53 -0.83 -4.10
C VAL A 93 10.04 -0.66 -4.22
N GLU A 94 10.83 -1.73 -4.07
CA GLU A 94 12.28 -1.69 -4.25
C GLU A 94 12.65 -1.24 -5.67
N ALA A 95 11.94 -1.74 -6.69
CA ALA A 95 12.16 -1.33 -8.07
C ALA A 95 11.84 0.15 -8.30
N LEU A 96 10.73 0.66 -7.77
CA LEU A 96 10.36 2.08 -7.88
C LEU A 96 11.37 3.00 -7.19
N CYS A 97 11.78 2.69 -5.95
CA CYS A 97 12.80 3.47 -5.24
C CYS A 97 14.15 3.49 -5.98
N LYS A 98 14.43 2.46 -6.80
CA LYS A 98 15.67 2.37 -7.58
C LYS A 98 15.58 3.07 -8.92
N VAL A 99 14.46 2.92 -9.63
CA VAL A 99 14.27 3.43 -11.00
C VAL A 99 13.79 4.88 -11.02
N VAL A 100 13.08 5.33 -9.99
CA VAL A 100 12.57 6.70 -9.87
C VAL A 100 13.43 7.45 -8.85
N PRO A 101 14.43 8.25 -9.27
CA PRO A 101 15.44 8.80 -8.35
C PRO A 101 14.88 9.74 -7.29
N THR A 102 13.69 10.30 -7.53
CA THR A 102 13.00 11.21 -6.61
C THR A 102 12.21 10.48 -5.52
N ILE A 103 12.05 9.16 -5.59
CA ILE A 103 11.39 8.37 -4.55
C ILE A 103 12.45 7.77 -3.62
N PRO A 104 12.67 8.33 -2.44
CA PRO A 104 13.68 7.82 -1.53
C PRO A 104 13.24 6.46 -0.95
N ARG A 105 14.21 5.59 -0.68
CA ARG A 105 14.01 4.30 0.00
C ARG A 105 13.82 4.49 1.52
N ILE A 106 12.72 5.15 1.88
CA ILE A 106 12.34 5.52 3.25
C ILE A 106 10.92 5.02 3.54
N LEU A 107 10.70 4.57 4.77
CA LEU A 107 9.40 4.22 5.33
C LEU A 107 9.06 5.15 6.50
N PRO A 108 7.77 5.36 6.82
CA PRO A 108 7.39 6.00 8.06
C PRO A 108 7.99 5.25 9.26
N PRO A 109 8.31 5.96 10.35
CA PRO A 109 8.92 5.34 11.51
C PRO A 109 7.98 4.35 12.19
N LYS A 110 8.56 3.48 13.02
CA LYS A 110 7.78 2.66 13.94
C LYS A 110 7.33 3.49 15.15
N GLY A 111 6.15 3.20 15.66
CA GLY A 111 5.67 3.71 16.94
C GLY A 111 6.36 3.03 18.12
N LYS A 112 5.94 3.41 19.34
CA LYS A 112 6.45 2.83 20.60
C LYS A 112 6.20 1.32 20.73
N ASP A 113 5.21 0.80 20.01
CA ASP A 113 4.85 -0.62 19.95
C ASP A 113 5.66 -1.41 18.91
N GLY A 114 6.64 -0.77 18.24
CA GLY A 114 7.47 -1.40 17.21
C GLY A 114 6.76 -1.65 15.88
N LYS A 115 5.51 -1.21 15.72
CA LYS A 115 4.72 -1.31 14.48
C LYS A 115 4.73 0.02 13.74
N ILE A 116 4.27 0.02 12.48
CA ILE A 116 4.07 1.27 11.71
C ILE A 116 3.22 2.26 12.52
N ILE A 117 3.55 3.55 12.45
CA ILE A 117 2.65 4.59 12.99
C ILE A 117 1.37 4.66 12.15
N THR A 118 0.20 4.64 12.79
CA THR A 118 -1.10 4.73 12.10
C THR A 118 -1.73 6.09 12.40
N ARG A 119 -1.16 7.14 11.80
CA ARG A 119 -1.65 8.53 11.92
C ARG A 119 -1.40 9.29 10.62
N LEU A 120 -2.04 10.45 10.49
CA LEU A 120 -1.66 11.41 9.46
C LEU A 120 -0.19 11.83 9.61
N LEU A 121 0.48 11.88 8.48
CA LEU A 121 1.80 12.47 8.31
C LEU A 121 1.64 13.90 7.83
N ASN A 122 2.50 14.80 8.31
CA ASN A 122 2.59 16.14 7.72
C ASN A 122 3.38 16.10 6.40
N GLU A 123 3.38 17.20 5.65
CA GLU A 123 4.03 17.29 4.33
C GLU A 123 5.51 16.87 4.34
N ASN A 124 6.27 17.23 5.38
CA ASN A 124 7.69 16.88 5.51
C ASN A 124 7.94 15.41 5.90
N GLU A 125 6.90 14.74 6.40
CA GLU A 125 6.90 13.32 6.74
C GLU A 125 6.45 12.44 5.58
N ILE A 126 5.67 12.97 4.63
CA ILE A 126 5.21 12.25 3.43
C ILE A 126 6.37 12.16 2.43
N LYS A 127 7.15 11.09 2.55
CA LYS A 127 8.29 10.79 1.68
C LYS A 127 8.51 9.30 1.55
N GLY A 128 9.02 8.88 0.39
CA GLY A 128 9.25 7.47 0.09
C GLY A 128 7.93 6.71 0.00
N VAL A 129 7.77 5.67 0.83
CA VAL A 129 6.66 4.71 0.72
C VAL A 129 5.70 4.90 1.90
N VAL A 130 4.51 5.43 1.64
CA VAL A 130 3.48 5.68 2.65
C VAL A 130 2.19 4.92 2.31
N GLY A 131 1.42 4.56 3.34
CA GLY A 131 0.06 4.02 3.19
C GLY A 131 -0.97 5.14 3.08
N HIS A 132 -2.15 4.86 2.53
CA HIS A 132 -3.20 5.86 2.33
C HIS A 132 -3.72 6.43 3.66
N PHE A 133 -3.74 5.62 4.72
CA PHE A 133 -4.07 6.10 6.07
C PHE A 133 -3.11 7.18 6.60
N HIS A 134 -1.92 7.31 6.03
CA HIS A 134 -0.98 8.39 6.39
C HIS A 134 -1.33 9.73 5.76
N THR A 135 -2.18 9.74 4.73
CA THR A 135 -2.57 10.96 4.00
C THR A 135 -4.04 11.30 4.20
N SER A 136 -4.85 10.40 4.77
CA SER A 136 -6.25 10.64 5.11
C SER A 136 -6.71 9.76 6.28
N VAL A 137 -7.35 10.35 7.29
CA VAL A 137 -7.95 9.61 8.42
C VAL A 137 -9.18 8.79 8.04
N GLU A 138 -9.78 9.04 6.88
CA GLU A 138 -10.92 8.28 6.37
C GLU A 138 -10.50 7.01 5.62
N LYS A 139 -9.19 6.73 5.59
CA LYS A 139 -8.58 5.63 4.87
C LYS A 139 -7.92 4.70 5.86
N ILE A 140 -8.02 3.40 5.62
CA ILE A 140 -7.51 2.36 6.51
C ILE A 140 -6.47 1.48 5.82
N ASP A 141 -6.34 1.62 4.50
CA ASP A 141 -5.43 0.87 3.64
C ASP A 141 -3.97 1.37 3.73
N PRO A 142 -2.97 0.45 3.65
CA PRO A 142 -3.11 -0.98 3.36
C PRO A 142 -3.31 -1.88 4.60
N GLY A 143 -3.58 -1.32 5.78
CA GLY A 143 -3.55 -2.07 7.04
C GLY A 143 -2.12 -2.32 7.55
N ASP A 144 -1.97 -3.20 8.53
CA ASP A 144 -0.72 -3.37 9.31
C ASP A 144 0.23 -4.45 8.77
N THR A 145 -0.26 -5.45 8.05
CA THR A 145 0.46 -6.70 7.80
C THR A 145 1.55 -6.61 6.74
N LEU A 146 1.52 -5.59 5.87
CA LEU A 146 2.52 -5.37 4.82
C LEU A 146 3.84 -4.80 5.39
N TRP A 147 3.74 -3.93 6.39
CA TRP A 147 4.85 -3.12 6.89
C TRP A 147 6.03 -3.92 7.45
N PRO A 148 5.85 -5.03 8.19
CA PRO A 148 6.98 -5.83 8.64
C PRO A 148 7.90 -6.32 7.51
N LEU A 149 7.32 -6.67 6.35
CA LEU A 149 8.09 -7.12 5.19
C LEU A 149 8.86 -5.96 4.55
N LEU A 150 8.23 -4.79 4.42
CA LEU A 150 8.88 -3.58 3.93
C LEU A 150 10.03 -3.15 4.85
N TYR A 151 9.82 -3.12 6.17
CA TYR A 151 10.87 -2.81 7.14
C TYR A 151 12.04 -3.79 7.09
N ASN A 152 11.77 -5.09 6.96
CA ASN A 152 12.80 -6.11 6.82
C ASN A 152 13.56 -6.00 5.49
N SER A 153 12.91 -5.55 4.42
CA SER A 153 13.61 -5.25 3.16
C SER A 153 14.48 -4.01 3.32
N PHE A 154 13.93 -2.93 3.88
CA PHE A 154 14.59 -1.62 3.98
C PHE A 154 15.72 -1.58 5.00
N SER A 155 15.75 -2.50 5.97
CA SER A 155 16.88 -2.67 6.89
C SER A 155 18.12 -3.30 6.24
N LYS A 156 17.96 -3.90 5.05
CA LYS A 156 19.03 -4.50 4.27
C LYS A 156 19.53 -3.53 3.19
N PRO A 157 20.75 -3.71 2.67
CA PRO A 157 21.20 -3.00 1.48
C PRO A 157 20.20 -3.14 0.34
N SER A 158 20.06 -2.10 -0.48
CA SER A 158 19.17 -2.13 -1.64
C SER A 158 19.56 -3.29 -2.57
N PRO A 159 18.59 -4.06 -3.10
CA PRO A 159 18.86 -5.17 -4.00
C PRO A 159 19.68 -4.75 -5.23
N LYS A 160 20.67 -5.58 -5.60
CA LYS A 160 21.35 -5.48 -6.90
C LYS A 160 20.35 -5.88 -8.00
N LEU A 161 20.42 -5.21 -9.15
CA LEU A 161 19.64 -5.60 -10.34
C LEU A 161 20.30 -6.84 -10.97
#